data_AF-A0A2D9Z2S1-F1
#
_entry.id   AF-A0A2D9Z2S1-F1
#
_cell.length_a   1.000
_cell.length_b   1.000
_cell.length_c   1.000
_cell.angle_alpha   90.00
_cell.angle_beta   90.00
_cell.angle_gamma   90.00
#
_symmetry.space_group_name_H-M   'P 1'
#
loop_
_entity.id
_entity.type
_entity.pdbx_description
1 polymer ?
#
loop_
_entity_poly.entity_id
_entity_poly.type
_entity_poly.pdbx_seq_one_letter_code
_entity_poly.pdbx_strand_id
1 'polypeptide(L)'
;MKNKNPDACTKVTALVGDPPKNRRYTIKGILFWTAVVAGLIPAVLSGKHDPTTGIFITGVYLTGVCGIATLVLHPRSFDAYIPICGTILLLAILFLTAALLPVGKMRDTVGDLLFYSSIPLGICLLIHNARRIKKIGFSLAVSIYHFGFWVAWVGLTGAIANAPIT
;
A
#
# COMPACT_ATOMS: atom_id res chain seq x y z
N MET A 1 38.18 49.90 -10.81
CA MET A 1 38.30 48.48 -11.19
C MET A 1 37.16 47.69 -10.54
N LYS A 2 36.51 46.81 -11.30
CA LYS A 2 35.52 45.75 -10.90
C LYS A 2 36.00 45.00 -9.64
N ASN A 3 35.21 44.42 -8.73
CA ASN A 3 33.98 43.60 -8.82
C ASN A 3 33.45 43.37 -7.37
N LYS A 4 32.14 43.52 -7.10
CA LYS A 4 31.12 42.46 -6.86
C LYS A 4 31.23 41.63 -5.56
N ASN A 5 30.28 41.94 -4.66
CA ASN A 5 29.36 41.13 -3.82
C ASN A 5 29.66 39.65 -3.45
N PRO A 6 29.13 39.16 -2.30
CA PRO A 6 29.46 37.89 -1.68
C PRO A 6 28.56 36.76 -2.19
N ASP A 7 29.13 35.83 -2.95
CA ASP A 7 28.42 34.62 -3.41
C ASP A 7 29.17 33.36 -2.99
N ALA A 8 29.33 33.15 -1.68
CA ALA A 8 29.79 31.87 -1.12
C ALA A 8 28.62 30.89 -0.87
N CYS A 9 27.62 30.87 -1.77
CA CYS A 9 26.54 29.89 -1.75
C CYS A 9 26.23 29.39 -3.18
N THR A 10 27.26 29.04 -3.94
CA THR A 10 27.05 28.41 -5.25
C THR A 10 28.05 27.29 -5.47
N LYS A 11 27.61 26.06 -5.17
CA LYS A 11 27.88 24.79 -5.90
C LYS A 11 27.76 23.57 -4.98
N VAL A 12 26.52 23.32 -4.52
CA VAL A 12 26.05 21.95 -4.23
C VAL A 12 24.71 21.76 -4.95
N THR A 13 24.71 21.99 -6.25
CA THR A 13 23.54 21.77 -7.14
C THR A 13 23.85 20.76 -8.24
N ALA A 14 24.82 19.88 -8.02
CA ALA A 14 25.21 18.84 -8.98
C ALA A 14 24.88 17.44 -8.44
N LEU A 15 23.61 17.15 -8.14
CA LEU A 15 23.09 15.77 -8.01
C LEU A 15 21.59 15.65 -8.36
N VAL A 16 21.01 16.62 -9.08
CA VAL A 16 19.71 16.42 -9.74
C VAL A 16 20.01 15.90 -11.15
N GLY A 17 20.48 14.67 -11.21
CA GLY A 17 20.54 13.94 -12.48
C GLY A 17 19.13 13.81 -13.02
N ASP A 18 18.93 14.23 -14.28
CA ASP A 18 17.72 13.94 -15.02
C ASP A 18 17.33 12.47 -14.82
N PRO A 19 16.07 12.15 -14.48
CA PRO A 19 15.67 10.76 -14.33
C PRO A 19 15.90 10.06 -15.66
N PRO A 20 16.60 8.90 -15.70
CA PRO A 20 16.91 8.23 -16.95
C PRO A 20 15.61 7.96 -17.72
N LYS A 21 15.60 8.33 -19.01
CA LYS A 21 14.47 8.25 -19.95
C LYS A 21 13.72 6.90 -19.92
N ASN A 22 14.37 5.84 -19.45
CA ASN A 22 13.82 4.49 -19.29
C ASN A 22 12.85 4.30 -18.10
N ARG A 23 12.86 5.15 -17.07
CA ARG A 23 12.03 4.96 -15.86
C ARG A 23 10.52 4.93 -16.17
N ARG A 24 10.08 5.68 -17.18
CA ARG A 24 8.67 5.75 -17.60
C ARG A 24 8.16 4.44 -18.23
N TYR A 25 9.01 3.73 -18.97
CA TYR A 25 8.64 2.45 -19.58
C TYR A 25 8.56 1.33 -18.54
N THR A 26 9.47 1.35 -17.56
CA THR A 26 9.46 0.38 -16.45
C THR A 26 8.22 0.52 -15.57
N ILE A 27 7.77 1.75 -15.25
CA ILE A 27 6.56 1.97 -14.45
C ILE A 27 5.29 1.51 -15.19
N LYS A 28 5.17 1.78 -16.50
CA LYS A 28 4.04 1.29 -17.30
C LYS A 28 3.98 -0.24 -17.35
N GLY A 29 5.14 -0.90 -17.50
CA GLY A 29 5.24 -2.36 -17.45
C GLY A 29 4.84 -2.92 -16.09
N ILE A 30 5.31 -2.32 -14.99
CA ILE A 30 4.91 -2.71 -13.64
C ILE A 30 3.39 -2.57 -13.48
N LEU A 31 2.81 -1.42 -13.82
CA LEU A 31 1.37 -1.19 -13.69
C LEU A 31 0.51 -2.16 -14.50
N PHE A 32 0.94 -2.49 -15.72
CA PHE A 32 0.25 -3.47 -16.57
C PHE A 32 0.25 -4.85 -15.91
N TRP A 33 1.41 -5.34 -15.47
CA TRP A 33 1.52 -6.62 -14.78
C TRP A 33 0.80 -6.61 -13.43
N THR A 34 0.80 -5.49 -12.73
CA THR A 34 0.04 -5.32 -11.49
C THR A 34 -1.47 -5.45 -11.75
N ALA A 35 -2.00 -4.86 -12.82
CA ALA A 35 -3.41 -4.99 -13.19
C ALA A 35 -3.76 -6.42 -13.63
N VAL A 36 -2.90 -7.05 -14.43
CA VAL A 36 -3.08 -8.45 -14.87
C VAL A 36 -3.13 -9.39 -13.66
N VAL A 37 -2.17 -9.30 -12.74
CA VAL A 37 -2.10 -10.16 -11.57
C VAL A 37 -3.22 -9.86 -10.57
N ALA A 38 -3.57 -8.58 -10.38
CA ALA A 38 -4.68 -8.20 -9.50
C ALA A 38 -6.06 -8.62 -10.04
N GLY A 39 -6.22 -8.80 -11.35
CA GLY A 39 -7.41 -9.41 -11.94
C GLY A 39 -7.38 -10.95 -11.90
N LEU A 40 -6.20 -11.54 -12.06
CA LEU A 40 -6.02 -13.00 -12.10
C LEU A 40 -6.22 -13.64 -10.71
N ILE A 41 -5.69 -13.02 -9.64
CA ILE A 41 -5.76 -13.59 -8.28
C ILE A 41 -7.21 -13.80 -7.82
N PRO A 42 -8.12 -12.80 -7.86
CA PRO A 42 -9.51 -13.00 -7.48
C PRO A 42 -10.24 -13.96 -8.42
N ALA A 43 -9.94 -13.94 -9.73
CA ALA A 43 -10.60 -14.79 -10.71
C ALA A 43 -10.24 -16.27 -10.55
N VAL A 44 -8.99 -16.59 -10.19
CA VAL A 44 -8.55 -17.96 -9.94
C VAL A 44 -9.06 -18.46 -8.59
N LEU A 45 -9.11 -17.59 -7.58
CA LEU A 45 -9.52 -17.95 -6.23
C LEU A 45 -11.04 -18.00 -6.06
N SER A 46 -11.83 -17.17 -6.77
CA SER A 46 -13.30 -17.23 -6.73
C SER A 46 -13.86 -18.55 -7.26
N GLY A 47 -13.12 -19.27 -8.11
CA GLY A 47 -13.51 -20.57 -8.64
C GLY A 47 -13.18 -21.76 -7.74
N LYS A 48 -12.40 -21.59 -6.65
CA LYS A 48 -11.93 -22.70 -5.80
C LYS A 48 -11.93 -22.43 -4.29
N HIS A 49 -12.02 -21.18 -3.86
CA HIS A 49 -11.87 -20.73 -2.48
C HIS A 49 -12.84 -19.57 -2.14
N ASP A 50 -12.97 -19.29 -0.84
CA ASP A 50 -13.71 -18.14 -0.33
C ASP A 50 -13.21 -16.83 -1.00
N PRO A 51 -14.08 -16.06 -1.66
CA PRO A 51 -13.71 -14.82 -2.37
C PRO A 51 -12.98 -13.81 -1.48
N THR A 52 -13.20 -13.83 -0.17
CA THR A 52 -12.52 -12.94 0.80
C THR A 52 -11.01 -13.17 0.84
N THR A 53 -10.57 -14.42 0.69
CA THR A 53 -9.13 -14.77 0.64
C THR A 53 -8.49 -14.22 -0.63
N GLY A 54 -9.20 -14.26 -1.76
CA GLY A 54 -8.74 -13.67 -3.02
C GLY A 54 -8.57 -12.15 -2.93
N ILE A 55 -9.49 -11.47 -2.25
CA ILE A 55 -9.42 -10.03 -1.98
C ILE A 55 -8.21 -9.71 -1.10
N PHE A 56 -7.98 -10.47 -0.03
CA PHE A 56 -6.83 -10.29 0.87
C PHE A 56 -5.50 -10.41 0.12
N ILE A 57 -5.29 -11.50 -0.63
CA ILE A 57 -4.05 -11.77 -1.36
C ILE A 57 -3.81 -10.69 -2.42
N THR A 58 -4.86 -10.25 -3.11
CA THR A 58 -4.78 -9.16 -4.09
C THR A 58 -4.32 -7.86 -3.43
N GLY A 59 -4.91 -7.51 -2.28
CA GLY A 59 -4.50 -6.33 -1.52
C GLY A 59 -3.03 -6.40 -1.09
N VAL A 60 -2.59 -7.54 -0.55
CA VAL A 60 -1.18 -7.74 -0.13
C VAL A 60 -0.23 -7.61 -1.32
N TYR A 61 -0.57 -8.21 -2.46
CA TYR A 61 0.22 -8.11 -3.69
C TYR A 61 0.36 -6.67 -4.18
N LEU A 62 -0.76 -5.93 -4.27
CA LEU A 62 -0.77 -4.52 -4.66
C LEU A 62 0.10 -3.68 -3.72
N THR A 63 -0.05 -3.92 -2.41
CA THR A 63 0.71 -3.24 -1.35
C THR A 63 2.22 -3.51 -1.48
N GLY A 64 2.61 -4.77 -1.72
CA GLY A 64 4.00 -5.18 -1.86
C GLY A 64 4.66 -4.60 -3.11
N VAL A 65 4.07 -4.84 -4.28
CA VAL A 65 4.66 -4.41 -5.57
C VAL A 65 4.73 -2.89 -5.68
N CYS A 66 3.63 -2.20 -5.38
CA CYS A 66 3.61 -0.74 -5.47
C CYS A 66 4.35 -0.08 -4.29
N GLY A 67 4.42 -0.74 -3.13
CA GLY A 67 5.22 -0.30 -1.98
C GLY A 67 6.72 -0.36 -2.28
N ILE A 68 7.22 -1.48 -2.80
CA ILE A 68 8.63 -1.63 -3.23
C ILE A 68 8.96 -0.62 -4.33
N ALA A 69 8.08 -0.46 -5.33
CA ALA A 69 8.26 0.55 -6.36
C ALA A 69 8.34 1.97 -5.77
N THR A 70 7.50 2.30 -4.78
CA THR A 70 7.53 3.59 -4.09
C THR A 70 8.81 3.79 -3.28
N LEU A 71 9.31 2.75 -2.59
CA LEU A 71 10.58 2.77 -1.85
C LEU A 71 11.78 3.00 -2.78
N VAL A 72 11.82 2.33 -3.93
CA VAL A 72 12.90 2.48 -4.92
C VAL A 72 12.88 3.88 -5.57
N LEU A 73 11.68 4.45 -5.78
CA LEU A 73 11.53 5.76 -6.41
C LEU A 73 11.71 6.92 -5.41
N HIS A 74 11.29 6.73 -4.16
CA HIS A 74 11.23 7.76 -3.12
C HIS A 74 11.62 7.21 -1.73
N PRO A 75 12.88 6.78 -1.51
CA PRO A 75 13.29 6.07 -0.30
C PRO A 75 13.22 6.88 1.00
N ARG A 76 13.12 8.22 0.92
CA ARG A 76 13.01 9.13 2.08
C ARG A 76 11.65 9.80 2.21
N SER A 77 10.66 9.46 1.39
CA SER A 77 9.33 10.06 1.55
C SER A 77 8.59 9.41 2.72
N PHE A 78 7.88 10.22 3.50
CA PHE A 78 6.93 9.71 4.50
C PHE A 78 5.88 8.77 3.89
N ASP A 79 5.59 8.94 2.59
CA ASP A 79 4.73 8.05 1.81
C ASP A 79 5.24 6.60 1.75
N ALA A 80 6.54 6.37 1.98
CA ALA A 80 7.14 5.04 1.97
C ALA A 80 7.09 4.34 3.35
N TYR A 81 6.93 5.10 4.43
CA TYR A 81 6.96 4.58 5.81
C TYR A 81 5.59 4.15 6.35
N ILE A 82 4.54 4.92 6.06
CA ILE A 82 3.14 4.52 6.32
C ILE A 82 2.87 3.09 5.82
N PRO A 83 3.36 2.71 4.62
CA PRO A 83 3.33 1.35 4.14
C PRO A 83 3.94 0.28 5.00
N ILE A 84 5.21 0.45 5.35
CA ILE A 84 5.98 -0.59 6.02
C ILE A 84 5.33 -0.88 7.37
N CYS A 85 4.99 0.18 8.11
CA CYS A 85 4.27 0.08 9.37
C CYS A 85 2.89 -0.55 9.19
N GLY A 86 2.16 -0.19 8.13
CA GLY A 86 0.86 -0.77 7.78
C GLY A 86 0.94 -2.28 7.50
N THR A 87 1.87 -2.73 6.66
CA THR A 87 2.07 -4.16 6.37
C THR A 87 2.50 -4.96 7.60
N ILE A 88 3.37 -4.40 8.44
CA ILE A 88 3.77 -5.05 9.70
C ILE A 88 2.55 -5.19 10.61
N LEU A 89 1.71 -4.15 10.70
CA LEU A 89 0.47 -4.18 11.47
C LEU A 89 -0.51 -5.24 10.91
N LEU A 90 -0.71 -5.31 9.59
CA LEU A 90 -1.53 -6.33 8.94
C LEU A 90 -1.06 -7.75 9.27
N LEU A 91 0.25 -7.99 9.20
CA LEU A 91 0.85 -9.29 9.56
C LEU A 91 0.67 -9.60 11.04
N ALA A 92 0.90 -8.63 11.92
CA ALA A 92 0.71 -8.79 13.36
C ALA A 92 -0.74 -9.13 13.70
N ILE A 93 -1.72 -8.46 13.06
CA ILE A 93 -3.14 -8.73 13.23
C ILE A 93 -3.48 -10.13 12.71
N LEU A 94 -2.96 -10.54 11.55
CA LEU A 94 -3.19 -11.88 11.00
C LEU A 94 -2.63 -12.99 11.91
N PHE A 95 -1.44 -12.80 12.49
CA PHE A 95 -0.89 -13.75 13.47
C PHE A 95 -1.70 -13.78 14.76
N LEU A 96 -2.10 -12.60 15.26
CA LEU A 96 -2.90 -12.49 16.48
C LEU A 96 -4.27 -13.15 16.30
N THR A 97 -4.93 -12.93 15.16
CA THR A 97 -6.23 -13.54 14.88
C THR A 97 -6.09 -15.04 14.66
N ALA A 98 -5.05 -15.51 13.98
CA ALA A 98 -4.77 -16.94 13.84
C ALA A 98 -4.58 -17.64 15.20
N ALA A 99 -3.94 -16.98 16.17
CA ALA A 99 -3.77 -17.49 17.53
C ALA A 99 -5.06 -17.45 18.37
N LEU A 100 -5.97 -16.50 18.09
CA LEU A 100 -7.22 -16.28 18.84
C LEU A 100 -8.45 -16.97 18.22
N LEU A 101 -8.34 -17.53 17.01
CA LEU A 101 -9.41 -18.27 16.31
C LEU A 101 -10.16 -19.33 17.13
N PRO A 102 -9.54 -20.10 18.07
CA PRO A 102 -10.30 -21.06 18.88
C PRO A 102 -11.25 -20.41 19.91
N VAL A 103 -11.22 -19.08 20.07
CA VAL A 103 -12.05 -18.34 21.01
C VAL A 103 -13.16 -17.61 20.24
N GLY A 104 -14.18 -18.35 19.79
CA GLY A 104 -15.22 -17.88 18.86
C GLY A 104 -15.82 -16.49 19.17
N LYS A 105 -16.10 -16.17 20.44
CA LYS A 105 -16.62 -14.82 20.82
C LYS A 105 -15.60 -13.69 20.66
N MET A 106 -14.32 -13.94 20.90
CA MET A 106 -13.26 -12.94 20.67
C MET A 106 -13.03 -12.73 19.17
N ARG A 107 -13.13 -13.79 18.37
CA ARG A 107 -13.02 -13.71 16.91
C ARG A 107 -14.04 -12.74 16.32
N ASP A 108 -15.32 -12.89 16.67
CA ASP A 108 -16.39 -12.05 16.11
C ASP A 108 -16.21 -10.58 16.53
N THR A 109 -15.86 -10.34 17.81
CA THR A 109 -15.59 -9.00 18.33
C THR A 109 -14.40 -8.33 17.62
N VAL A 110 -13.33 -9.09 17.36
CA VAL A 110 -12.14 -8.59 16.65
C VAL A 110 -12.45 -8.36 15.17
N GLY A 111 -13.21 -9.25 14.54
CA GLY A 111 -13.67 -9.10 13.16
C GLY A 111 -14.48 -7.82 12.96
N ASP A 112 -15.47 -7.57 13.81
CA ASP A 112 -16.29 -6.36 13.78
C ASP A 112 -15.46 -5.09 14.00
N LEU A 113 -14.56 -5.12 14.99
CA LEU A 113 -13.68 -3.98 15.29
C LEU A 113 -12.79 -3.63 14.08
N LEU A 114 -12.19 -4.64 13.45
CA LEU A 114 -11.35 -4.47 12.27
C LEU A 114 -12.15 -4.00 11.05
N PHE A 115 -13.41 -4.46 10.91
CA PHE A 115 -14.29 -4.02 9.85
C PHE A 115 -14.67 -2.54 10.01
N TYR A 116 -15.11 -2.14 11.21
CA TYR A 116 -15.43 -0.74 11.50
C TYR A 116 -14.20 0.17 11.43
N SER A 117 -12.99 -0.33 11.71
CA SER A 117 -11.75 0.44 11.54
C SER A 117 -11.33 0.59 10.07
N SER A 118 -11.83 -0.25 9.17
CA SER A 118 -11.48 -0.20 7.74
C SER A 118 -12.01 1.07 7.05
N ILE A 119 -13.16 1.59 7.48
CA ILE A 119 -13.80 2.78 6.94
C ILE A 119 -12.98 4.05 7.23
N PRO A 120 -12.69 4.41 8.51
CA PRO A 120 -11.87 5.57 8.82
C PRO A 120 -10.45 5.41 8.26
N LEU A 121 -9.91 4.18 8.20
CA LEU A 121 -8.64 3.92 7.53
C LEU A 121 -8.69 4.33 6.05
N GLY A 122 -9.68 3.84 5.29
CA GLY A 122 -9.84 4.19 3.88
C GLY A 122 -9.97 5.70 3.65
N ILE A 123 -10.75 6.39 4.49
CA ILE A 123 -10.91 7.85 4.45
C ILE A 123 -9.57 8.55 4.72
N CYS A 124 -8.84 8.13 5.76
CA CYS A 124 -7.52 8.67 6.08
C CYS A 124 -6.53 8.53 4.89
N LEU A 125 -6.51 7.38 4.23
CA LEU A 125 -5.65 7.13 3.07
C LEU A 125 -6.07 7.96 1.84
N LEU A 126 -7.37 8.15 1.63
CA LEU A 126 -7.91 9.04 0.59
C LEU A 126 -7.50 10.50 0.84
N ILE A 127 -7.68 10.99 2.06
CA ILE A 127 -7.25 12.34 2.47
C ILE A 127 -5.74 12.49 2.28
N HIS A 128 -4.96 11.48 2.65
CA HIS A 128 -3.51 11.50 2.49
C HIS A 128 -3.11 11.60 1.01
N ASN A 129 -3.72 10.80 0.14
CA ASN A 129 -3.54 10.89 -1.31
C ASN A 129 -3.94 12.28 -1.86
N ALA A 130 -5.08 12.84 -1.43
CA ALA A 130 -5.53 14.16 -1.86
C ALA A 130 -4.55 15.28 -1.44
N ARG A 131 -4.04 15.22 -0.20
CA ARG A 131 -3.02 16.16 0.29
C ARG A 131 -1.71 16.03 -0.47
N ARG A 132 -1.30 14.80 -0.78
CA ARG A 132 -0.10 14.52 -1.58
C ARG A 132 -0.22 15.10 -2.99
N ILE A 133 -1.34 14.88 -3.66
CA ILE A 133 -1.59 15.41 -5.01
C ILE A 133 -1.41 16.94 -5.03
N LYS A 134 -1.94 17.64 -4.01
CA LYS A 134 -1.79 19.10 -3.90
C LYS A 134 -0.35 19.57 -3.63
N LYS A 135 0.48 18.79 -2.92
CA LYS A 135 1.83 19.20 -2.50
C LYS A 135 2.96 18.74 -3.44
N ILE A 136 2.88 17.50 -3.92
CA ILE A 136 3.98 16.78 -4.60
C ILE A 136 3.53 16.25 -5.97
N GLY A 137 2.22 16.29 -6.27
CA GLY A 137 1.63 15.77 -7.49
C GLY A 137 1.13 14.33 -7.37
N PHE A 138 0.38 13.92 -8.41
CA PHE A 138 -0.21 12.58 -8.47
C PHE A 138 0.84 11.51 -8.76
N SER A 139 0.77 10.41 -8.00
CA SER A 139 1.55 9.20 -8.26
C SER A 139 0.62 8.00 -8.23
N LEU A 140 0.41 7.39 -9.40
CA LEU A 140 -0.44 6.23 -9.55
C LEU A 140 0.05 5.05 -8.70
N ALA A 141 1.38 4.87 -8.60
CA ALA A 141 1.96 3.82 -7.75
C ALA A 141 1.58 4.00 -6.28
N VAL A 142 1.62 5.23 -5.76
CA VAL A 142 1.25 5.54 -4.37
C VAL A 142 -0.27 5.40 -4.15
N SER A 143 -1.09 5.76 -5.13
CA SER A 143 -2.54 5.57 -5.02
C SER A 143 -2.95 4.09 -5.05
N ILE A 144 -2.39 3.30 -5.97
CA ILE A 144 -2.62 1.84 -6.03
C ILE A 144 -2.10 1.16 -4.76
N TYR A 145 -0.96 1.62 -4.26
CA TYR A 145 -0.38 1.16 -3.01
C TYR A 145 -1.35 1.36 -1.82
N HIS A 146 -1.86 2.57 -1.61
CA HIS A 146 -2.81 2.86 -0.52
C HIS A 146 -4.12 2.10 -0.68
N PHE A 147 -4.62 2.00 -1.92
CA PHE A 147 -5.81 1.22 -2.23
C PHE A 147 -5.60 -0.27 -1.94
N GLY A 148 -4.45 -0.84 -2.35
CA GLY A 148 -4.07 -2.21 -2.05
C GLY A 148 -4.03 -2.50 -0.55
N PHE A 149 -3.49 -1.57 0.24
CA PHE A 149 -3.44 -1.74 1.69
C PHE A 149 -4.84 -1.75 2.31
N TRP A 150 -5.72 -0.86 1.87
CA TRP A 150 -7.13 -0.85 2.31
C TRP A 150 -7.86 -2.13 1.88
N VAL A 151 -7.67 -2.60 0.65
CA VAL A 151 -8.24 -3.85 0.15
C VAL A 151 -7.74 -5.06 0.94
N ALA A 152 -6.46 -5.10 1.31
CA ALA A 152 -5.91 -6.15 2.17
C ALA A 152 -6.58 -6.13 3.55
N TRP A 153 -6.79 -4.95 4.12
CA TRP A 153 -7.49 -4.81 5.40
C TRP A 153 -8.92 -5.36 5.34
N VAL A 154 -9.68 -5.00 4.31
CA VAL A 154 -11.05 -5.49 4.10
C VAL A 154 -11.05 -7.00 3.84
N GLY A 155 -10.13 -7.51 3.03
CA GLY A 155 -9.98 -8.96 2.80
C GLY A 155 -9.70 -9.73 4.09
N LEU A 156 -8.82 -9.21 4.96
CA LEU A 156 -8.52 -9.81 6.25
C LEU A 156 -9.75 -9.86 7.16
N THR A 157 -10.54 -8.79 7.20
CA THR A 157 -11.79 -8.76 7.98
C THR A 157 -12.79 -9.81 7.49
N GLY A 158 -12.97 -9.94 6.18
CA GLY A 158 -13.83 -10.97 5.61
C GLY A 158 -13.33 -12.39 5.89
N ALA A 159 -12.02 -12.61 5.80
CA ALA A 159 -11.43 -13.92 6.09
C ALA A 159 -11.60 -14.32 7.56
N ILE A 160 -11.52 -13.38 8.51
CA ILE A 160 -11.76 -13.65 9.93
C ILE A 160 -13.23 -13.98 10.19
N ALA A 161 -14.15 -13.26 9.56
CA ALA A 161 -15.59 -13.50 9.70
C ALA A 161 -16.01 -14.87 9.14
N ASN A 162 -15.39 -15.31 8.05
CA ASN A 162 -15.70 -16.58 7.39
C ASN A 162 -14.86 -17.77 7.88
N ALA A 163 -13.91 -17.56 8.79
CA ALA A 163 -13.09 -18.66 9.31
C ALA A 163 -13.97 -19.69 10.05
N PRO A 164 -13.68 -21.00 9.95
CA PRO A 164 -14.41 -22.00 10.72
C PRO A 164 -14.17 -21.82 12.22
N ILE A 165 -15.24 -22.01 13.01
CA ILE A 165 -15.13 -22.12 14.47
C ILE A 165 -14.70 -23.56 14.76
N THR A 166 -13.48 -23.75 15.23
CA THR A 166 -12.96 -25.06 15.67
C THR A 166 -13.03 -25.20 17.17
#